data_AF-A0A0S4IZY8-F1
#
_entry.id   AF-A0A0S4IZY8-F1
#
_cell.length_a   1.000
_cell.length_b   1.000
_cell.length_c   1.000
_cell.angle_alpha   90.00
_cell.angle_beta   90.00
_cell.angle_gamma   90.00
#
_symmetry.space_group_name_H-M   'P 1'
#
loop_
_entity.id
_entity.type
_entity.pdbx_description
1 polymer ?
#
loop_
_entity_poly.entity_id
_entity_poly.type
_entity_poly.pdbx_seq_one_letter_code
_entity_poly.pdbx_strand_id
1 'polypeptide(L)'
;MADQQPEVADITLEAARKQKIHNLKLKTSCLSNEEFIQDLHVSDWSETQKQKLQAAHEKASELLASVESGTKWNLTAAYDIQKLMRVCGLEMSVRELYKPEDKPQFMEIVGLKKTLNELKQHRNKTRIVSFTGTIDNGLTKLEKVEDELRRSQLDATELAQVPVAVLKNLEECMNVTVIQSALMGNEEQVKAQLAAIEKAKEIRNVAVADGEMAIAEEQFYIKAQLLEHLVELVADKFRIIGQTDDENKMFAKIHEVQKKAFQETSAMKDAKRRLKQRCEEDLKHLHDAIQKADLEDAEAVKRYMGQKDKSEKFVRENLEKQDESWRKIQEQERTLQKLGTERFEEVKRRIEENDREEKRKVEYQQFLDVVGQHKKLLELSVYNCDLAIRSIGIIEELVAEGCSAIKARYDKTNQELADMRLQVHQEYLEAFRRLYKTLGQLVYKKEKRLEEIDRNIRTTHIQLEFAIETFDPNAKKHSDSKKELYKLRAQVEEELEMLKDKMAQSLEMFGPTEDALHQAGIEFVHPAEELEENNVSRRSKIVEYRAHLAKQEEVKIAAEREELKRAKTIQSQQYRGKPVQQQITQ
;
A
#
# COMPACT_ATOMS: atom_id res chain seq x y z
N MET A 1 45.21 1.14 -4.63
CA MET A 1 46.25 1.63 -5.57
C MET A 1 46.21 3.15 -5.49
N ALA A 2 47.10 3.71 -4.68
CA ALA A 2 48.30 4.39 -5.16
C ALA A 2 47.95 5.78 -5.70
N ASP A 3 48.02 6.75 -4.79
CA ASP A 3 48.82 7.97 -4.93
C ASP A 3 48.77 8.66 -6.30
N GLN A 4 47.97 9.72 -6.40
CA GLN A 4 48.14 10.77 -7.40
C GLN A 4 47.32 12.02 -7.05
N GLN A 5 47.63 12.65 -5.91
CA GLN A 5 47.55 14.12 -5.79
C GLN A 5 48.71 14.66 -4.93
N PRO A 6 49.95 14.79 -5.47
CA PRO A 6 50.97 15.64 -4.85
C PRO A 6 51.33 16.89 -5.68
N GLU A 7 50.93 17.02 -6.95
CA GLU A 7 51.54 18.06 -7.81
C GLU A 7 51.08 19.50 -7.53
N VAL A 8 49.83 19.74 -7.11
CA VAL A 8 49.34 21.13 -6.93
C VAL A 8 49.81 21.76 -5.59
N ALA A 9 50.01 20.93 -4.56
CA ALA A 9 50.47 21.38 -3.25
C ALA A 9 51.98 21.65 -3.21
N ASP A 10 52.79 20.89 -3.96
CA ASP A 10 54.25 21.10 -4.01
C ASP A 10 54.64 22.34 -4.82
N ILE A 11 53.93 22.63 -5.92
CA ILE A 11 54.18 23.81 -6.77
C ILE A 11 53.93 25.12 -6.00
N THR A 12 52.94 25.16 -5.12
CA THR A 12 52.64 26.34 -4.28
C THR A 12 53.66 26.54 -3.16
N LEU A 13 54.21 25.45 -2.61
CA LEU A 13 55.25 25.50 -1.58
C LEU A 13 56.62 25.92 -2.13
N GLU A 14 56.97 25.51 -3.35
CA GLU A 14 58.21 25.93 -4.00
C GLU A 14 58.17 27.42 -4.42
N ALA A 15 57.03 27.87 -4.96
CA ALA A 15 56.79 29.29 -5.23
C ALA A 15 56.88 30.13 -3.94
N ALA A 16 56.33 29.62 -2.83
CA ALA A 16 56.41 30.27 -1.53
C ALA A 16 57.84 30.39 -1.00
N ARG A 17 58.68 29.37 -1.20
CA ARG A 17 60.09 29.39 -0.81
C ARG A 17 60.90 30.37 -1.66
N LYS A 18 60.69 30.41 -2.99
CA LYS A 18 61.36 31.36 -3.89
C LYS A 18 61.03 32.81 -3.55
N GLN A 19 59.77 33.09 -3.21
CA GLN A 19 59.33 34.42 -2.80
C GLN A 19 59.95 34.83 -1.44
N LYS A 20 60.00 33.92 -0.46
CA LYS A 20 60.65 34.19 0.84
C LYS A 20 62.14 34.53 0.69
N ILE A 21 62.85 33.83 -0.20
CA ILE A 21 64.26 34.11 -0.50
C ILE A 21 64.43 35.48 -1.17
N HIS A 22 63.53 35.84 -2.08
CA HIS A 22 63.53 37.15 -2.72
C HIS A 22 63.32 38.29 -1.70
N ASN A 23 62.36 38.14 -0.80
CA ASN A 23 62.07 39.10 0.27
C ASN A 23 63.25 39.26 1.26
N LEU A 24 63.92 38.15 1.61
CA LEU A 24 65.14 38.17 2.44
C LEU A 24 66.29 38.91 1.74
N LYS A 25 66.46 38.73 0.42
CA LYS A 25 67.47 39.45 -0.37
C LYS A 25 67.18 40.95 -0.39
N LEU A 26 65.94 41.36 -0.66
CA LEU A 26 65.52 42.77 -0.63
C LEU A 26 65.79 43.41 0.73
N LYS A 27 65.42 42.74 1.82
CA LYS A 27 65.70 43.19 3.20
C LYS A 27 67.21 43.35 3.46
N THR A 28 68.01 42.38 3.02
CA THR A 28 69.47 42.40 3.17
C THR A 28 70.09 43.55 2.36
N SER A 29 69.60 43.81 1.15
CA SER A 29 70.06 44.92 0.31
C SER A 29 69.72 46.30 0.90
N CYS A 30 68.57 46.46 1.55
CA CYS A 30 68.22 47.69 2.27
C CYS A 30 69.20 47.93 3.42
N LEU A 31 69.42 46.92 4.27
CA LEU A 31 70.30 47.04 5.44
C LEU A 31 71.76 47.30 5.03
N SER A 32 72.26 46.59 4.02
CA SER A 32 73.63 46.79 3.52
C SER A 32 73.85 48.18 2.91
N ASN A 33 72.83 48.77 2.27
CA ASN A 33 72.93 50.13 1.76
C ASN A 33 72.95 51.18 2.89
N GLU A 34 72.22 50.94 3.98
CA GLU A 34 72.25 51.81 5.16
C GLU A 34 73.58 51.70 5.93
N GLU A 35 74.16 50.50 6.05
CA GLU A 35 75.52 50.32 6.57
C GLU A 35 76.55 51.11 5.75
N PHE A 36 76.44 51.06 4.42
CA PHE A 36 77.31 51.84 3.53
C PHE A 36 77.16 53.36 3.70
N ILE A 37 75.94 53.85 3.92
CA ILE A 37 75.70 55.27 4.25
C ILE A 37 76.34 55.63 5.58
N GLN A 38 76.27 54.75 6.57
CA GLN A 38 76.88 54.96 7.88
C GLN A 38 78.40 55.05 7.77
N ASP A 39 79.03 54.17 6.98
CA ASP A 39 80.49 54.19 6.74
C ASP A 39 80.94 55.49 6.06
N LEU A 40 80.18 55.97 5.08
CA LEU A 40 80.49 57.22 4.38
C LEU A 40 80.41 58.47 5.28
N HIS A 41 79.73 58.39 6.42
CA HIS A 41 79.69 59.49 7.40
C HIS A 41 80.93 59.54 8.31
N VAL A 42 81.75 58.49 8.36
CA VAL A 42 82.89 58.37 9.30
C VAL A 42 84.24 58.75 8.68
N SER A 43 84.34 58.84 7.35
CA SER A 43 85.60 59.15 6.64
C SER A 43 85.76 60.63 6.26
N ASP A 44 87.01 61.03 5.95
CA ASP A 44 87.40 62.42 5.66
C ASP A 44 86.53 63.10 4.59
N TRP A 45 86.08 64.32 4.90
CA TRP A 45 85.13 65.05 4.07
C TRP A 45 85.76 65.54 2.76
N SER A 46 85.10 65.22 1.63
CA SER A 46 85.43 65.71 0.29
C SER A 46 84.17 65.94 -0.54
N GLU A 47 84.25 66.75 -1.60
CA GLU A 47 83.11 66.92 -2.53
C GLU A 47 82.68 65.59 -3.16
N THR A 48 83.62 64.67 -3.34
CA THR A 48 83.38 63.29 -3.80
C THR A 48 82.63 62.46 -2.76
N GLN A 49 82.88 62.69 -1.47
CA GLN A 49 82.17 62.05 -0.34
C GLN A 49 80.70 62.44 -0.35
N LYS A 50 80.43 63.73 -0.51
CA LYS A 50 79.07 64.30 -0.56
C LYS A 50 78.25 63.74 -1.71
N GLN A 51 78.83 63.61 -2.90
CA GLN A 51 78.15 62.99 -4.05
C GLN A 51 77.85 61.50 -3.82
N LYS A 52 78.78 60.75 -3.22
CA LYS A 52 78.55 59.34 -2.86
C LYS A 52 77.43 59.17 -1.85
N LEU A 53 77.34 60.07 -0.88
CA LEU A 53 76.33 60.05 0.18
C LEU A 53 74.94 60.36 -0.37
N GLN A 54 74.84 61.35 -1.27
CA GLN A 54 73.60 61.67 -1.97
C GLN A 54 73.10 60.49 -2.83
N ALA A 55 73.97 59.86 -3.61
CA ALA A 55 73.62 58.69 -4.42
C ALA A 55 73.18 57.48 -3.57
N ALA A 56 73.80 57.28 -2.40
CA ALA A 56 73.43 56.21 -1.48
C ALA A 56 72.03 56.43 -0.86
N HIS A 57 71.65 57.68 -0.57
CA HIS A 57 70.31 58.03 -0.10
C HIS A 57 69.22 57.88 -1.16
N GLU A 58 69.51 58.23 -2.41
CA GLU A 58 68.59 58.00 -3.54
C GLU A 58 68.33 56.49 -3.69
N LYS A 59 69.39 55.67 -3.67
CA LYS A 59 69.30 54.22 -3.70
C LYS A 59 68.54 53.62 -2.51
N ALA A 60 68.68 54.19 -1.31
CA ALA A 60 67.92 53.76 -0.14
C ALA A 60 66.41 53.99 -0.34
N SER A 61 66.04 55.11 -0.94
CA SER A 61 64.65 55.46 -1.23
C SER A 61 64.03 54.53 -2.29
N GLU A 62 64.80 54.17 -3.33
CA GLU A 62 64.38 53.20 -4.35
C GLU A 62 64.19 51.78 -3.78
N LEU A 63 65.13 51.33 -2.94
CA LEU A 63 65.06 50.02 -2.28
C LEU A 63 63.86 49.93 -1.32
N LEU A 64 63.59 51.00 -0.57
CA LEU A 64 62.43 51.08 0.32
C LEU A 64 61.12 51.09 -0.48
N ALA A 65 61.03 51.85 -1.56
CA ALA A 65 59.86 51.85 -2.45
C ALA A 65 59.62 50.47 -3.07
N SER A 66 60.69 49.70 -3.34
CA SER A 66 60.59 48.32 -3.84
C SER A 66 60.07 47.34 -2.79
N VAL A 67 60.39 47.55 -1.51
CA VAL A 67 59.82 46.79 -0.37
C VAL A 67 58.34 47.13 -0.15
N GLU A 68 57.96 48.39 -0.35
CA GLU A 68 56.58 48.86 -0.16
C GLU A 68 55.65 48.47 -1.33
N SER A 69 56.18 48.37 -2.55
CA SER A 69 55.41 48.01 -3.76
C SER A 69 55.46 46.53 -4.14
N GLY A 70 56.50 45.81 -3.68
CA GLY A 70 56.80 44.45 -4.07
C GLY A 70 56.49 43.41 -3.00
N THR A 71 55.43 42.64 -3.23
CA THR A 71 55.24 41.21 -2.88
C THR A 71 54.71 40.81 -1.50
N LYS A 72 53.80 39.81 -1.54
CA LYS A 72 53.12 39.19 -0.39
C LYS A 72 54.13 38.49 0.54
N TRP A 73 54.29 39.02 1.76
CA TRP A 73 55.30 38.60 2.73
C TRP A 73 55.00 37.29 3.46
N ASN A 74 53.75 36.79 3.40
CA ASN A 74 53.35 35.54 4.04
C ASN A 74 52.67 34.58 3.06
N LEU A 75 53.14 33.33 3.04
CA LEU A 75 52.65 32.25 2.18
C LEU A 75 52.29 30.97 2.96
N THR A 76 52.24 31.05 4.29
CA THR A 76 51.71 29.96 5.13
C THR A 76 50.22 30.23 5.37
N ALA A 77 49.36 29.27 5.02
CA ALA A 77 47.91 29.38 5.24
C ALA A 77 47.63 29.49 6.74
N ALA A 78 47.05 30.60 7.18
CA ALA A 78 46.72 30.84 8.59
C ALA A 78 45.34 30.30 8.97
N TYR A 79 44.48 30.02 7.99
CA TYR A 79 43.15 29.46 8.16
C TYR A 79 43.00 28.16 7.37
N ASP A 80 42.48 27.14 8.04
CA ASP A 80 41.95 25.91 7.46
C ASP A 80 40.52 25.68 7.97
N ILE A 81 39.82 24.69 7.41
CA ILE A 81 38.42 24.37 7.77
C ILE A 81 38.29 24.05 9.27
N GLN A 82 39.26 23.36 9.87
CA GLN A 82 39.19 22.99 11.30
C GLN A 82 39.33 24.22 12.21
N LYS A 83 40.20 25.15 11.84
CA LYS A 83 40.35 26.42 12.53
C LYS A 83 39.14 27.33 12.30
N LEU A 84 38.54 27.32 11.11
CA LEU A 84 37.29 28.03 10.83
C LEU A 84 36.14 27.52 11.70
N MET A 85 35.94 26.20 11.77
CA MET A 85 34.90 25.59 12.61
C MET A 85 35.04 26.02 14.08
N ARG A 86 36.27 26.09 14.59
CA ARG A 86 36.54 26.53 15.96
C ARG A 86 36.32 28.02 16.18
N VAL A 87 36.76 28.86 15.25
CA VAL A 87 36.69 30.33 15.37
C VAL A 87 35.26 30.83 15.20
N CYS A 88 34.48 30.22 14.31
CA CYS A 88 33.10 30.61 14.02
C CYS A 88 32.06 29.79 14.80
N GLY A 89 32.47 28.81 15.61
CA GLY A 89 31.56 27.97 16.39
C GLY A 89 30.63 27.10 15.52
N LEU A 90 31.16 26.53 14.44
CA LEU A 90 30.39 25.71 13.50
C LEU A 90 30.29 24.28 14.01
N GLU A 91 29.09 23.71 13.97
CA GLU A 91 28.85 22.34 14.41
C GLU A 91 29.01 21.31 13.28
N MET A 92 28.74 21.70 12.04
CA MET A 92 28.75 20.79 10.90
C MET A 92 30.13 20.61 10.28
N SER A 93 30.58 19.36 10.17
CA SER A 93 31.80 19.05 9.44
C SER A 93 31.56 18.97 7.93
N VAL A 94 32.57 19.31 7.13
CA VAL A 94 32.50 19.22 5.65
C VAL A 94 32.22 17.80 5.14
N ARG A 95 32.45 16.77 5.97
CA ARG A 95 32.13 15.38 5.62
C ARG A 95 30.63 15.07 5.67
N GLU A 96 29.86 15.84 6.43
CA GLU A 96 28.41 15.64 6.63
C GLU A 96 27.57 16.47 5.65
N LEU A 97 28.21 17.29 4.81
CA LEU A 97 27.57 18.14 3.80
C LEU A 97 27.59 17.50 2.42
N TYR A 98 26.59 17.82 1.61
CA TYR A 98 26.53 17.40 0.22
C TYR A 98 27.63 18.09 -0.61
N LYS A 99 28.27 17.32 -1.48
CA LYS A 99 29.31 17.81 -2.38
C LYS A 99 28.77 17.92 -3.80
N PRO A 100 29.26 18.89 -4.60
CA PRO A 100 28.89 19.00 -6.01
C PRO A 100 29.16 17.75 -6.84
N GLU A 101 30.15 16.94 -6.44
CA GLU A 101 30.53 15.71 -7.15
C GLU A 101 29.63 14.50 -6.82
N ASP A 102 28.80 14.59 -5.77
CA ASP A 102 27.92 13.50 -5.36
C ASP A 102 26.89 13.23 -6.45
N LYS A 103 26.79 11.97 -6.90
CA LYS A 103 25.83 11.57 -7.93
C LYS A 103 24.50 11.18 -7.27
N PRO A 104 23.36 11.64 -7.81
CA PRO A 104 22.07 11.21 -7.30
C PRO A 104 21.85 9.71 -7.52
N GLN A 105 21.31 9.02 -6.51
CA GLN A 105 20.89 7.63 -6.61
C GLN A 105 19.36 7.58 -6.68
N PHE A 106 18.82 7.33 -7.87
CA PHE A 106 17.37 7.33 -8.12
C PHE A 106 16.90 6.16 -8.99
N MET A 107 17.78 5.22 -9.32
CA MET A 107 17.45 4.07 -10.18
C MET A 107 16.34 3.19 -9.60
N GLU A 108 16.24 3.10 -8.27
CA GLU A 108 15.16 2.36 -7.61
C GLU A 108 13.79 3.04 -7.79
N ILE A 109 13.74 4.38 -7.81
CA ILE A 109 12.52 5.15 -8.16
C ILE A 109 12.09 4.88 -9.60
N VAL A 110 13.05 4.77 -10.53
CA VAL A 110 12.79 4.35 -11.92
C VAL A 110 12.26 2.91 -11.95
N GLY A 111 12.78 2.04 -11.09
CA GLY A 111 12.28 0.69 -10.86
C GLY A 111 10.80 0.68 -10.47
N LEU A 112 10.39 1.51 -9.50
CA LEU A 112 8.98 1.65 -9.10
C LEU A 112 8.07 2.11 -10.25
N LYS A 113 8.54 3.07 -11.07
CA LYS A 113 7.81 3.50 -12.29
C LYS A 113 7.63 2.34 -13.26
N LYS A 114 8.65 1.48 -13.40
CA LYS A 114 8.56 0.29 -14.24
C LYS A 114 7.51 -0.68 -13.68
N THR A 115 7.53 -0.95 -12.37
CA THR A 115 6.51 -1.78 -11.71
C THR A 115 5.10 -1.24 -11.93
N LEU A 116 4.85 0.06 -11.73
CA LEU A 116 3.54 0.66 -12.01
C LEU A 116 3.14 0.57 -13.49
N ASN A 117 4.08 0.72 -14.41
CA ASN A 117 3.83 0.51 -15.84
C ASN A 117 3.50 -0.94 -16.18
N GLU A 118 4.14 -1.91 -15.54
CA GLU A 118 3.83 -3.34 -15.67
C GLU A 118 2.41 -3.63 -15.17
N LEU A 119 2.01 -3.06 -14.02
CA LEU A 119 0.63 -3.13 -13.51
C LEU A 119 -0.38 -2.50 -14.47
N LYS A 120 -0.05 -1.35 -15.07
CA LYS A 120 -0.87 -0.67 -16.09
C LYS A 120 -1.04 -1.53 -17.36
N GLN A 121 -0.01 -2.28 -17.73
CA GLN A 121 0.00 -3.14 -18.91
C GLN A 121 -0.50 -4.56 -18.63
N HIS A 122 -1.05 -4.82 -17.45
CA HIS A 122 -1.51 -6.16 -17.07
C HIS A 122 -2.45 -6.77 -18.12
N ARG A 123 -2.29 -8.07 -18.37
CA ARG A 123 -2.98 -8.78 -19.47
C ARG A 123 -4.49 -8.82 -19.28
N ASN A 124 -4.94 -8.94 -18.03
CA ASN A 124 -6.34 -8.92 -17.68
C ASN A 124 -6.81 -7.49 -17.43
N LYS A 125 -7.45 -6.86 -18.42
CA LYS A 125 -7.90 -5.47 -18.38
C LYS A 125 -9.00 -5.22 -17.35
N THR A 126 -9.87 -6.21 -17.10
CA THR A 126 -10.94 -6.13 -16.10
C THR A 126 -10.38 -5.90 -14.69
N ARG A 127 -9.20 -6.45 -14.38
CA ARG A 127 -8.53 -6.29 -13.07
C ARG A 127 -7.96 -4.89 -12.84
N ILE A 128 -7.68 -4.14 -13.92
CA ILE A 128 -7.02 -2.83 -13.86
C ILE A 128 -8.05 -1.71 -13.63
N VAL A 129 -9.30 -1.88 -14.11
CA VAL A 129 -10.33 -0.83 -14.12
C VAL A 129 -10.47 -0.12 -12.77
N SER A 130 -10.44 -0.86 -11.66
CA SER A 130 -10.60 -0.31 -10.31
C SER A 130 -9.40 0.51 -9.81
N PHE A 131 -8.23 0.39 -10.45
CA PHE A 131 -6.98 1.03 -10.01
C PHE A 131 -6.32 1.91 -11.08
N THR A 132 -6.88 2.03 -12.29
CA THR A 132 -6.32 2.83 -13.38
C THR A 132 -5.96 4.26 -12.92
N GLY A 133 -6.88 4.94 -12.24
CA GLY A 133 -6.63 6.30 -11.72
C GLY A 133 -5.50 6.35 -10.69
N THR A 134 -5.46 5.39 -9.77
CA THR A 134 -4.40 5.29 -8.75
C THR A 134 -3.03 5.02 -9.39
N ILE A 135 -2.97 4.14 -10.39
CA ILE A 135 -1.75 3.80 -11.12
C ILE A 135 -1.25 5.00 -11.94
N ASP A 136 -2.14 5.67 -12.66
CA ASP A 136 -1.79 6.84 -13.46
C ASP A 136 -1.30 8.00 -12.60
N ASN A 137 -1.99 8.29 -11.49
CA ASN A 137 -1.55 9.30 -10.52
C ASN A 137 -0.21 8.93 -9.88
N GLY A 138 0.00 7.65 -9.55
CA GLY A 138 1.26 7.13 -9.02
C GLY A 138 2.42 7.32 -10.01
N LEU A 139 2.20 7.06 -11.30
CA LEU A 139 3.19 7.29 -12.35
C LEU A 139 3.57 8.77 -12.47
N THR A 140 2.59 9.68 -12.49
CA THR A 140 2.84 11.12 -12.53
C THR A 140 3.62 11.60 -11.31
N LYS A 141 3.30 11.09 -10.12
CA LYS A 141 4.01 11.43 -8.87
C LYS A 141 5.45 10.96 -8.88
N LEU A 142 5.70 9.71 -9.29
CA LEU A 142 7.07 9.19 -9.39
C LEU A 142 7.88 9.89 -10.49
N GLU A 143 7.24 10.30 -11.59
CA GLU A 143 7.91 11.09 -12.63
C GLU A 143 8.35 12.46 -12.10
N LYS A 144 7.50 13.13 -11.32
CA LYS A 144 7.86 14.38 -10.66
C LYS A 144 9.02 14.19 -9.66
N VAL A 145 9.00 13.12 -8.86
CA VAL A 145 10.09 12.79 -7.93
C VAL A 145 11.39 12.49 -8.69
N GLU A 146 11.33 11.72 -9.78
CA GLU A 146 12.49 11.43 -10.62
C GLU A 146 13.11 12.71 -11.21
N ASP A 147 12.31 13.62 -11.74
CA ASP A 147 12.79 14.87 -12.33
C ASP A 147 13.45 15.80 -11.29
N GLU A 148 12.92 15.81 -10.06
CA GLU A 148 13.53 16.52 -8.93
C GLU A 148 14.86 15.87 -8.52
N LEU A 149 14.90 14.54 -8.41
CA LEU A 149 16.11 13.80 -8.02
C LEU A 149 17.25 13.91 -9.04
N ARG A 150 16.93 13.93 -10.35
CA ARG A 150 17.92 14.10 -11.43
C ARG A 150 18.70 15.42 -11.33
N ARG A 151 18.15 16.43 -10.66
CA ARG A 151 18.78 17.75 -10.47
C ARG A 151 19.44 17.90 -9.09
N SER A 152 19.51 16.82 -8.31
CA SER A 152 19.94 16.82 -6.91
C SER A 152 21.21 15.98 -6.68
N GLN A 153 21.68 15.97 -5.43
CA GLN A 153 22.75 15.08 -4.92
C GLN A 153 22.17 14.00 -3.97
N LEU A 154 20.85 13.76 -4.03
CA LEU A 154 20.18 12.88 -3.09
C LEU A 154 20.39 11.40 -3.41
N ASP A 155 20.56 10.62 -2.33
CA ASP A 155 20.35 9.19 -2.34
C ASP A 155 18.89 8.90 -1.98
N ALA A 156 18.14 8.32 -2.92
CA ALA A 156 16.72 8.00 -2.79
C ALA A 156 16.45 6.51 -2.57
N THR A 157 17.46 5.67 -2.30
CA THR A 157 17.28 4.23 -2.05
C THR A 157 16.30 3.97 -0.91
N GLU A 158 16.48 4.60 0.25
CA GLU A 158 15.55 4.42 1.38
C GLU A 158 14.13 4.91 1.06
N LEU A 159 14.02 6.02 0.31
CA LEU A 159 12.74 6.57 -0.12
C LEU A 159 12.02 5.63 -1.11
N ALA A 160 12.76 4.93 -1.96
CA ALA A 160 12.21 3.99 -2.93
C ALA A 160 11.64 2.72 -2.28
N GLN A 161 12.06 2.36 -1.06
CA GLN A 161 11.52 1.20 -0.35
C GLN A 161 10.12 1.45 0.23
N VAL A 162 9.81 2.70 0.60
CA VAL A 162 8.54 3.09 1.25
C VAL A 162 7.28 2.62 0.49
N PRO A 163 7.14 2.87 -0.84
CA PRO A 163 5.94 2.46 -1.56
C PRO A 163 5.90 0.98 -1.98
N VAL A 164 7.00 0.22 -1.84
CA VAL A 164 7.10 -1.18 -2.34
C VAL A 164 6.00 -2.06 -1.77
N ALA A 165 5.75 -1.98 -0.46
CA ALA A 165 4.72 -2.79 0.20
C ALA A 165 3.32 -2.46 -0.33
N VAL A 166 3.03 -1.18 -0.57
CA VAL A 166 1.74 -0.73 -1.13
C VAL A 166 1.58 -1.19 -2.57
N LEU A 167 2.63 -1.09 -3.40
CA LEU A 167 2.58 -1.56 -4.79
C LEU A 167 2.35 -3.07 -4.87
N LYS A 168 3.00 -3.86 -3.99
CA LYS A 168 2.77 -5.30 -3.88
C LYS A 168 1.33 -5.62 -3.47
N ASN A 169 0.81 -4.95 -2.44
CA ASN A 169 -0.58 -5.13 -2.02
C ASN A 169 -1.57 -4.68 -3.11
N LEU A 170 -1.22 -3.67 -3.92
CA LEU A 170 -2.03 -3.22 -5.06
C LEU A 170 -2.09 -4.30 -6.14
N GLU A 171 -0.96 -4.92 -6.47
CA GLU A 171 -0.89 -6.07 -7.38
C GLU A 171 -1.68 -7.28 -6.85
N GLU A 172 -1.49 -7.66 -5.59
CA GLU A 172 -2.21 -8.76 -4.94
C GLU A 172 -3.72 -8.48 -4.91
N CYS A 173 -4.13 -7.25 -4.58
CA CYS A 173 -5.53 -6.84 -4.58
C CYS A 173 -6.13 -6.88 -5.99
N MET A 174 -5.35 -6.50 -7.03
CA MET A 174 -5.76 -6.65 -8.43
C MET A 174 -6.07 -8.10 -8.80
N ASN A 175 -5.37 -9.05 -8.18
CA ASN A 175 -5.48 -10.48 -8.45
C ASN A 175 -6.62 -11.19 -7.70
N VAL A 176 -7.23 -10.55 -6.70
CA VAL A 176 -8.44 -11.06 -6.05
C VAL A 176 -9.51 -11.38 -7.09
N THR A 177 -10.08 -12.57 -6.96
CA THR A 177 -11.08 -13.10 -7.87
C THR A 177 -12.31 -12.20 -7.93
N VAL A 178 -12.80 -11.94 -9.15
CA VAL A 178 -14.06 -11.23 -9.36
C VAL A 178 -15.19 -12.24 -9.19
N ILE A 179 -15.95 -12.11 -8.09
CA ILE A 179 -16.94 -13.11 -7.68
C ILE A 179 -17.98 -13.40 -8.76
N GLN A 180 -18.44 -12.39 -9.49
CA GLN A 180 -19.43 -12.56 -10.55
C GLN A 180 -18.88 -13.45 -11.67
N SER A 181 -17.61 -13.28 -12.05
CA SER A 181 -16.95 -14.11 -13.07
C SER A 181 -16.72 -15.54 -12.59
N ALA A 182 -16.40 -15.73 -11.31
CA ALA A 182 -16.20 -17.06 -10.72
C ALA A 182 -17.51 -17.86 -10.65
N LEU A 183 -18.64 -17.19 -10.43
CA LEU A 183 -19.96 -17.82 -10.35
C LEU A 183 -20.58 -18.12 -11.71
N MET A 184 -20.15 -17.48 -12.81
CA MET A 184 -20.76 -17.66 -14.14
C MET A 184 -20.93 -19.12 -14.56
N GLY A 185 -19.89 -19.94 -14.40
CA GLY A 185 -19.97 -21.35 -14.77
C GLY A 185 -20.99 -22.14 -13.92
N ASN A 186 -21.12 -21.81 -12.64
CA ASN A 186 -22.12 -22.40 -11.76
C ASN A 186 -23.54 -21.92 -12.13
N GLU A 187 -23.72 -20.64 -12.45
CA GLU A 187 -25.00 -20.09 -12.93
C GLU A 187 -25.49 -20.79 -14.21
N GLU A 188 -24.58 -21.07 -15.15
CA GLU A 188 -24.91 -21.81 -16.37
C GLU A 188 -25.36 -23.25 -16.07
N GLN A 189 -24.71 -23.92 -15.11
CA GLN A 189 -25.10 -25.26 -14.67
C GLN A 189 -26.47 -25.25 -13.96
N VAL A 190 -26.70 -24.30 -13.04
CA VAL A 190 -28.00 -24.12 -12.37
C VAL A 190 -29.11 -23.90 -13.39
N LYS A 191 -28.87 -23.06 -14.41
CA LYS A 191 -29.83 -22.80 -15.48
C LYS A 191 -30.14 -24.05 -16.31
N ALA A 192 -29.12 -24.81 -16.68
CA ALA A 192 -29.29 -26.08 -17.39
C ALA A 192 -30.08 -27.09 -16.55
N GLN A 193 -29.80 -27.17 -15.25
CA GLN A 193 -30.46 -28.06 -14.32
C GLN A 193 -31.95 -27.71 -14.14
N LEU A 194 -32.28 -26.41 -14.02
CA LEU A 194 -33.66 -25.95 -13.97
C LEU A 194 -34.46 -26.32 -15.23
N ALA A 195 -33.84 -26.24 -16.42
CA ALA A 195 -34.48 -26.65 -17.65
C ALA A 195 -34.75 -28.17 -17.69
N ALA A 196 -33.83 -28.99 -17.18
CA ALA A 196 -34.03 -30.43 -17.06
C ALA A 196 -35.17 -30.78 -16.10
N ILE A 197 -35.29 -30.06 -14.98
CA ILE A 197 -36.37 -30.22 -13.99
C ILE A 197 -37.75 -29.93 -14.61
N GLU A 198 -37.87 -28.85 -15.38
CA GLU A 198 -39.14 -28.52 -16.06
C GLU A 198 -39.49 -29.56 -17.13
N LYS A 199 -38.51 -30.05 -17.90
CA LYS A 199 -38.74 -31.13 -18.87
C LYS A 199 -39.26 -32.41 -18.20
N ALA A 200 -38.66 -32.83 -17.08
CA ALA A 200 -39.13 -34.01 -16.34
C ALA A 200 -40.57 -33.83 -15.83
N LYS A 201 -40.92 -32.61 -15.39
CA LYS A 201 -42.27 -32.25 -14.95
C LYS A 201 -43.28 -32.25 -16.10
N GLU A 202 -42.91 -31.79 -17.29
CA GLU A 202 -43.75 -31.84 -18.49
C GLU A 202 -44.06 -33.28 -18.90
N ILE A 203 -43.04 -34.13 -19.05
CA ILE A 203 -43.19 -35.56 -19.40
C ILE A 203 -44.11 -36.24 -18.38
N ARG A 204 -43.88 -35.99 -17.08
CA ARG A 204 -44.73 -36.51 -16.02
C ARG A 204 -46.19 -36.08 -16.17
N ASN A 205 -46.45 -34.81 -16.47
CA ASN A 205 -47.84 -34.32 -16.59
C ASN A 205 -48.57 -34.99 -17.75
N VAL A 206 -47.88 -35.22 -18.88
CA VAL A 206 -48.42 -35.98 -20.03
C VAL A 206 -48.71 -37.42 -19.62
N ALA A 207 -47.75 -38.11 -19.00
CA ALA A 207 -47.94 -39.49 -18.52
C ALA A 207 -49.11 -39.62 -17.53
N VAL A 208 -49.32 -38.64 -16.64
CA VAL A 208 -50.48 -38.61 -15.74
C VAL A 208 -51.79 -38.44 -16.50
N ALA A 209 -51.83 -37.59 -17.53
CA ALA A 209 -53.02 -37.39 -18.36
C ALA A 209 -53.37 -38.64 -19.19
N ASP A 210 -52.35 -39.34 -19.68
CA ASP A 210 -52.49 -40.55 -20.50
C ASP A 210 -52.71 -41.83 -19.66
N GLY A 211 -52.63 -41.73 -18.32
CA GLY A 211 -52.83 -42.86 -17.40
C GLY A 211 -51.60 -43.74 -17.21
N GLU A 212 -50.44 -43.37 -17.77
CA GLU A 212 -49.16 -44.07 -17.68
C GLU A 212 -48.48 -43.84 -16.31
N MET A 213 -49.06 -44.38 -15.25
CA MET A 213 -48.64 -44.11 -13.87
C MET A 213 -47.21 -44.58 -13.54
N ALA A 214 -46.70 -45.61 -14.23
CA ALA A 214 -45.33 -46.07 -14.07
C ALA A 214 -44.32 -45.02 -14.56
N ILE A 215 -44.55 -44.45 -15.74
CA ILE A 215 -43.71 -43.38 -16.30
C ILE A 215 -43.83 -42.11 -15.46
N ALA A 216 -45.04 -41.78 -14.99
CA ALA A 216 -45.24 -40.66 -14.09
C ALA A 216 -44.50 -40.81 -12.74
N GLU A 217 -44.41 -42.03 -12.20
CA GLU A 217 -43.65 -42.36 -10.99
C GLU A 217 -42.14 -42.24 -11.24
N GLU A 218 -41.64 -42.80 -12.33
CA GLU A 218 -40.23 -42.70 -12.74
C GLU A 218 -39.78 -41.25 -12.92
N GLN A 219 -40.56 -40.43 -13.65
CA GLN A 219 -40.26 -39.01 -13.84
C GLN A 219 -40.32 -38.21 -12.53
N PHE A 220 -41.08 -38.66 -11.53
CA PHE A 220 -41.09 -38.06 -10.20
C PHE A 220 -39.77 -38.30 -9.45
N TYR A 221 -39.22 -39.52 -9.55
CA TYR A 221 -37.91 -39.85 -8.99
C TYR A 221 -36.77 -39.13 -9.72
N ILE A 222 -36.81 -39.09 -11.06
CA ILE A 222 -35.85 -38.30 -11.85
C ILE A 222 -35.89 -36.84 -11.43
N LYS A 223 -37.09 -36.26 -11.29
CA LYS A 223 -37.24 -34.88 -10.82
C LYS A 223 -36.64 -34.68 -9.43
N ALA A 224 -36.82 -35.62 -8.49
CA ALA A 224 -36.24 -35.54 -7.16
C ALA A 224 -34.70 -35.55 -7.23
N GLN A 225 -34.10 -36.46 -8.00
CA GLN A 225 -32.64 -36.50 -8.21
C GLN A 225 -32.11 -35.21 -8.85
N LEU A 226 -32.82 -34.67 -9.84
CA LEU A 226 -32.43 -33.40 -10.47
C LEU A 226 -32.50 -32.24 -9.47
N LEU A 227 -33.47 -32.25 -8.55
CA LEU A 227 -33.59 -31.24 -7.49
C LEU A 227 -32.53 -31.42 -6.39
N GLU A 228 -32.14 -32.64 -6.04
CA GLU A 228 -31.00 -32.92 -5.15
C GLU A 228 -29.72 -32.29 -5.72
N HIS A 229 -29.45 -32.55 -7.01
CA HIS A 229 -28.29 -31.97 -7.68
C HIS A 229 -28.37 -30.43 -7.79
N LEU A 230 -29.57 -29.86 -7.98
CA LEU A 230 -29.74 -28.42 -7.98
C LEU A 230 -29.35 -27.80 -6.62
N VAL A 231 -29.76 -28.43 -5.52
CA VAL A 231 -29.40 -27.98 -4.16
C VAL A 231 -27.88 -28.02 -3.95
N GLU A 232 -27.20 -29.08 -4.42
CA GLU A 232 -25.74 -29.19 -4.40
C GLU A 232 -25.07 -28.06 -5.19
N LEU A 233 -25.53 -27.79 -6.41
CA LEU A 233 -24.99 -26.71 -7.26
C LEU A 233 -25.11 -25.34 -6.60
N VAL A 234 -26.26 -25.06 -5.97
CA VAL A 234 -26.47 -23.81 -5.22
C VAL A 234 -25.60 -23.78 -3.97
N ALA A 235 -25.45 -24.89 -3.25
CA ALA A 235 -24.55 -24.97 -2.09
C ALA A 235 -23.08 -24.70 -2.47
N ASP A 236 -22.66 -25.16 -3.65
CA ASP A 236 -21.31 -24.93 -4.18
C ASP A 236 -21.00 -23.42 -4.37
N LYS A 237 -22.01 -22.57 -4.58
CA LYS A 237 -21.82 -21.12 -4.62
C LYS A 237 -21.27 -20.57 -3.30
N PHE A 238 -21.67 -21.12 -2.14
CA PHE A 238 -21.10 -20.72 -0.84
C PHE A 238 -19.61 -21.01 -0.74
N ARG A 239 -19.15 -22.13 -1.33
CA ARG A 239 -17.73 -22.48 -1.39
C ARG A 239 -16.93 -21.46 -2.21
N ILE A 240 -17.44 -21.06 -3.37
CA ILE A 240 -16.81 -20.05 -4.24
C ILE A 240 -16.76 -18.68 -3.55
N ILE A 241 -17.86 -18.29 -2.89
CA ILE A 241 -17.91 -17.06 -2.07
C ILE A 241 -16.89 -17.12 -0.94
N GLY A 242 -16.77 -18.25 -0.23
CA GLY A 242 -15.80 -18.44 0.85
C GLY A 242 -14.34 -18.32 0.39
N GLN A 243 -14.01 -18.90 -0.77
CA GLN A 243 -12.67 -18.75 -1.35
C GLN A 243 -12.33 -17.30 -1.67
N THR A 244 -13.28 -16.55 -2.23
CA THR A 244 -13.07 -15.12 -2.54
C THR A 244 -12.96 -14.27 -1.26
N ASP A 245 -13.72 -14.61 -0.21
CA ASP A 245 -13.60 -13.99 1.11
C ASP A 245 -12.20 -14.21 1.72
N ASP A 246 -11.67 -15.43 1.62
CA ASP A 246 -10.33 -15.77 2.11
C ASP A 246 -9.21 -15.03 1.35
N GLU A 247 -9.33 -14.90 0.03
CA GLU A 247 -8.43 -14.06 -0.78
C GLU A 247 -8.49 -12.58 -0.35
N ASN A 248 -9.67 -12.07 0.01
CA ASN A 248 -9.86 -10.66 0.36
C ASN A 248 -9.42 -10.33 1.81
N LYS A 249 -9.39 -11.31 2.73
CA LYS A 249 -9.10 -11.12 4.17
C LYS A 249 -7.76 -10.42 4.46
N MET A 250 -6.73 -10.68 3.66
CA MET A 250 -5.40 -10.10 3.90
C MET A 250 -5.39 -8.57 3.86
N PHE A 251 -6.35 -7.94 3.16
CA PHE A 251 -6.43 -6.48 3.02
C PHE A 251 -7.14 -5.77 4.18
N ALA A 252 -7.74 -6.52 5.13
CA ALA A 252 -8.42 -5.94 6.29
C ALA A 252 -7.52 -5.01 7.12
N LYS A 253 -6.21 -5.27 7.12
CA LYS A 253 -5.19 -4.52 7.86
C LYS A 253 -4.32 -3.61 6.98
N ILE A 254 -4.78 -3.23 5.78
CA ILE A 254 -4.01 -2.35 4.89
C ILE A 254 -3.64 -1.00 5.51
N HIS A 255 -4.42 -0.52 6.49
CA HIS A 255 -4.12 0.68 7.27
C HIS A 255 -2.85 0.54 8.13
N GLU A 256 -2.47 -0.67 8.55
CA GLU A 256 -1.22 -0.92 9.28
C GLU A 256 -0.01 -0.73 8.35
N VAL A 257 -0.13 -1.11 7.07
CA VAL A 257 0.90 -0.86 6.04
C VAL A 257 1.08 0.65 5.84
N GLN A 258 -0.02 1.40 5.73
CA GLN A 258 0.03 2.86 5.66
C GLN A 258 0.69 3.48 6.88
N LYS A 259 0.31 3.03 8.09
CA LYS A 259 0.88 3.52 9.36
C LYS A 259 2.38 3.29 9.44
N LYS A 260 2.86 2.11 9.03
CA LYS A 260 4.29 1.79 9.03
C LYS A 260 5.06 2.67 8.03
N ALA A 261 4.54 2.81 6.81
CA ALA A 261 5.14 3.69 5.81
C ALA A 261 5.22 5.15 6.31
N PHE A 262 4.17 5.66 6.98
CA PHE A 262 4.17 7.01 7.55
C PHE A 262 5.14 7.18 8.73
N GLN A 263 5.38 6.13 9.51
CA GLN A 263 6.41 6.15 10.56
C GLN A 263 7.81 6.24 9.95
N GLU A 264 8.08 5.48 8.89
CA GLU A 264 9.34 5.52 8.15
C GLU A 264 9.58 6.89 7.51
N THR A 265 8.57 7.47 6.83
CA THR A 265 8.70 8.79 6.20
C THR A 265 8.79 9.93 7.22
N SER A 266 8.09 9.83 8.35
CA SER A 266 8.21 10.81 9.45
C SER A 266 9.63 10.84 10.01
N ALA A 267 10.23 9.67 10.22
CA ALA A 267 11.61 9.58 10.69
C ALA A 267 12.60 10.21 9.69
N MET A 268 12.42 9.97 8.39
CA MET A 268 13.24 10.59 7.33
C MET A 268 13.07 12.12 7.31
N LYS A 269 11.83 12.64 7.40
CA LYS A 269 11.57 14.08 7.45
C LYS A 269 12.19 14.74 8.66
N ASP A 270 12.09 14.12 9.83
CA ASP A 270 12.65 14.66 11.07
C ASP A 270 14.18 14.68 11.01
N ALA A 271 14.82 13.67 10.42
CA ALA A 271 16.26 13.68 10.17
C ALA A 271 16.68 14.83 9.24
N LYS A 272 15.95 15.06 8.12
CA LYS A 272 16.25 16.14 7.18
C LYS A 272 15.96 17.53 7.76
N ARG A 273 14.91 17.68 8.58
CA ARG A 273 14.62 18.94 9.31
C ARG A 273 15.73 19.29 10.29
N ARG A 274 16.21 18.32 11.08
CA ARG A 274 17.34 18.52 12.00
C ARG A 274 18.62 18.90 11.26
N LEU A 275 18.91 18.26 10.13
CA LEU A 275 20.06 18.61 9.31
C LEU A 275 19.94 20.04 8.76
N LYS A 276 18.78 20.40 8.20
CA LYS A 276 18.50 21.75 7.70
C LYS A 276 18.68 22.81 8.79
N GLN A 277 18.10 22.59 9.97
CA GLN A 277 18.19 23.53 11.08
C GLN A 277 19.65 23.82 11.48
N ARG A 278 20.48 22.77 11.59
CA ARG A 278 21.92 22.93 11.89
C ARG A 278 22.66 23.70 10.80
N CYS A 279 22.37 23.42 9.52
CA CYS A 279 22.96 24.20 8.41
C CYS A 279 22.54 25.68 8.44
N GLU A 280 21.28 25.98 8.78
CA GLU A 280 20.78 27.36 8.88
C GLU A 280 21.40 28.11 10.07
N GLU A 281 21.60 27.44 11.20
CA GLU A 281 22.29 27.98 12.37
C GLU A 281 23.78 28.28 12.07
N ASP A 282 24.50 27.36 11.42
CA ASP A 282 25.89 27.59 10.99
C ASP A 282 26.01 28.70 9.94
N LEU A 283 25.05 28.80 9.00
CA LEU A 283 24.99 29.91 8.04
C LEU A 283 24.83 31.25 8.75
N LYS A 284 24.03 31.31 9.82
CA LYS A 284 23.86 32.52 10.61
C LYS A 284 25.15 32.89 11.34
N HIS A 285 25.81 31.92 11.99
CA HIS A 285 27.10 32.14 12.65
C HIS A 285 28.19 32.65 11.68
N LEU A 286 28.23 32.14 10.45
CA LEU A 286 29.14 32.65 9.42
C LEU A 286 28.84 34.08 9.01
N HIS A 287 27.56 34.45 8.83
CA HIS A 287 27.20 35.83 8.49
C HIS A 287 27.60 36.82 9.60
N ASP A 288 27.34 36.46 10.87
CA ASP A 288 27.71 37.27 12.02
C ASP A 288 29.24 37.43 12.14
N ALA A 289 30.00 36.36 11.85
CA ALA A 289 31.47 36.38 11.87
C ALA A 289 32.09 37.23 10.75
N ILE A 290 31.55 37.17 9.54
CA ILE A 290 31.98 38.03 8.41
C ILE A 290 31.77 39.50 8.77
N GLN A 291 30.56 39.85 9.24
CA GLN A 291 30.22 41.22 9.58
C GLN A 291 31.13 41.79 10.68
N LYS A 292 31.51 40.96 11.67
CA LYS A 292 32.44 41.36 12.72
C LYS A 292 33.86 41.59 12.19
N ALA A 293 34.34 40.72 11.30
CA ALA A 293 35.66 40.87 10.67
C ALA A 293 35.76 42.14 9.81
N ASP A 294 34.69 42.48 9.06
CA ASP A 294 34.61 43.71 8.26
C ASP A 294 34.71 44.98 9.14
N LEU A 295 34.07 44.98 10.31
CA LEU A 295 34.13 46.09 11.27
C LEU A 295 35.52 46.26 11.89
N GLU A 296 36.16 45.16 12.27
CA GLU A 296 37.51 45.16 12.86
C GLU A 296 38.58 45.64 11.85
N ASP A 297 38.44 45.29 10.57
CA ASP A 297 39.31 45.78 9.48
C ASP A 297 39.15 47.30 9.28
N ALA A 298 37.91 47.79 9.20
CA ALA A 298 37.64 49.22 9.03
C ALA A 298 38.23 50.08 10.16
N GLU A 299 38.21 49.58 11.40
CA GLU A 299 38.83 50.26 12.54
C GLU A 299 40.36 50.26 12.50
N ALA A 300 40.97 49.16 12.05
CA ALA A 300 42.43 49.05 11.92
C ALA A 300 42.98 50.01 10.84
N VAL A 301 42.31 50.08 9.69
CA VAL A 301 42.65 51.02 8.59
C VAL A 301 42.58 52.46 9.07
N LYS A 302 41.56 52.82 9.85
CA LYS A 302 41.40 54.16 10.41
C LYS A 302 42.51 54.53 11.40
N ARG A 303 42.99 53.58 12.22
CA ARG A 303 44.13 53.81 13.13
C ARG A 303 45.45 54.03 12.37
N TYR A 304 45.67 53.29 11.29
CA TYR A 304 46.85 53.43 10.44
C TYR A 304 46.91 54.82 9.76
N MET A 305 45.81 55.27 9.16
CA MET A 305 45.74 56.61 8.55
C MET A 305 46.03 57.73 9.56
N GLY A 306 45.50 57.62 10.78
CA GLY A 306 45.74 58.60 11.84
C GLY A 306 47.21 58.65 12.35
N GLN A 307 47.97 57.56 12.21
CA GLN A 307 49.41 57.55 12.53
C GLN A 307 50.25 58.10 11.36
N LYS A 308 49.87 57.79 10.12
CA LYS A 308 50.50 58.33 8.91
C LYS A 308 50.43 59.85 8.87
N ASP A 309 49.27 60.45 9.15
CA ASP A 309 49.10 61.91 9.15
C ASP A 309 49.94 62.60 10.24
N LYS A 310 50.10 61.96 11.41
CA LYS A 310 50.99 62.46 12.48
C LYS A 310 52.45 62.42 12.06
N SER A 311 52.86 61.37 11.35
CA SER A 311 54.22 61.23 10.79
C SER A 311 54.50 62.28 9.71
N GLU A 312 53.57 62.54 8.80
CA GLU A 312 53.72 63.53 7.73
C GLU A 312 53.79 64.97 8.28
N LYS A 313 53.06 65.25 9.36
CA LYS A 313 53.10 66.53 10.04
C LYS A 313 54.44 66.76 10.77
N PHE A 314 54.99 65.72 11.39
CA PHE A 314 56.31 65.77 12.04
C PHE A 314 57.44 66.02 11.03
N VAL A 315 57.39 65.39 9.86
CA VAL A 315 58.37 65.60 8.77
C VAL A 315 58.38 67.05 8.28
N ARG A 316 57.21 67.68 8.21
CA ARG A 316 57.03 69.06 7.74
C ARG A 316 57.50 70.10 8.77
N GLU A 317 57.14 69.92 10.03
CA GLU A 317 57.57 70.77 11.14
C GLU A 317 59.08 70.65 11.43
N ASN A 318 59.71 69.54 11.03
CA ASN A 318 61.16 69.34 11.10
C ASN A 318 61.90 70.15 10.01
N LEU A 319 61.37 70.16 8.79
CA LEU A 319 61.92 70.93 7.66
C LEU A 319 62.02 72.43 7.97
N GLU A 320 60.99 73.00 8.61
CA GLU A 320 60.97 74.41 9.00
C GLU A 320 61.99 74.76 10.10
N LYS A 321 62.36 73.80 10.97
CA LYS A 321 63.41 73.97 11.99
C LYS A 321 64.83 73.77 11.44
N GLN A 322 64.97 73.10 10.30
CA GLN A 322 66.25 72.88 9.62
C GLN A 322 66.79 74.18 9.01
N ASP A 323 65.92 75.05 8.47
CA ASP A 323 66.30 76.37 7.95
C ASP A 323 66.82 77.33 9.05
N GLU A 324 66.27 77.24 10.26
CA GLU A 324 66.71 78.05 11.41
C GLU A 324 68.07 77.57 11.97
N SER A 325 68.38 76.29 11.80
CA SER A 325 69.62 75.63 12.27
C SER A 325 70.82 75.84 11.35
N TRP A 326 70.62 76.36 10.14
CA TRP A 326 71.68 76.78 9.21
C TRP A 326 72.60 77.87 9.81
N ARG A 327 72.15 78.60 10.84
CA ARG A 327 72.99 79.56 11.58
C ARG A 327 73.91 78.92 12.64
N LYS A 328 73.77 77.62 12.93
CA LYS A 328 74.50 76.89 14.00
C LYS A 328 75.45 75.81 13.44
N ILE A 329 76.00 76.04 12.25
CA ILE A 329 76.86 75.10 11.49
C ILE A 329 78.17 74.68 12.22
N GLN A 330 78.63 75.38 13.25
CA GLN A 330 79.86 75.00 13.99
C GLN A 330 79.66 73.89 15.06
N GLU A 331 78.42 73.53 15.40
CA GLU A 331 78.14 72.55 16.48
C GLU A 331 77.64 71.18 15.93
N GLN A 332 77.54 71.05 14.60
CA GLN A 332 76.86 69.96 13.90
C GLN A 332 77.71 68.70 13.62
N GLU A 333 79.03 68.73 13.81
CA GLU A 333 79.89 67.57 13.51
C GLU A 333 79.65 66.38 14.46
N ARG A 334 79.29 66.63 15.73
CA ARG A 334 78.99 65.58 16.73
C ARG A 334 77.57 65.02 16.67
N THR A 335 76.67 65.65 15.91
CA THR A 335 75.24 65.25 15.81
C THR A 335 74.98 64.33 14.60
N LEU A 336 75.84 64.36 13.58
CA LEU A 336 75.77 63.51 12.39
C LEU A 336 75.82 62.00 12.70
N GLN A 337 76.66 61.57 13.67
CA GLN A 337 76.69 60.17 14.09
C GLN A 337 75.40 59.70 14.78
N LYS A 338 74.69 60.59 15.49
CA LYS A 338 73.47 60.25 16.24
C LYS A 338 72.24 60.14 15.31
N LEU A 339 72.13 61.03 14.32
CA LEU A 339 71.06 61.02 13.31
C LEU A 339 71.15 59.83 12.33
N GLY A 340 72.36 59.32 12.06
CA GLY A 340 72.57 58.08 11.31
C GLY A 340 72.00 56.84 12.03
N THR A 341 72.18 56.76 13.35
CA THR A 341 71.62 55.67 14.18
C THR A 341 70.10 55.77 14.30
N GLU A 342 69.54 56.97 14.47
CA GLU A 342 68.09 57.19 14.55
C GLU A 342 67.38 56.87 13.21
N ARG A 343 68.02 57.15 12.07
CA ARG A 343 67.51 56.76 10.74
C ARG A 343 67.55 55.25 10.51
N PHE A 344 68.60 54.56 10.97
CA PHE A 344 68.70 53.11 10.90
C PHE A 344 67.63 52.40 11.74
N GLU A 345 67.37 52.87 12.96
CA GLU A 345 66.33 52.32 13.84
C GLU A 345 64.92 52.52 13.28
N GLU A 346 64.63 53.68 12.69
CA GLU A 346 63.31 53.95 12.09
C GLU A 346 63.08 53.15 10.79
N VAL A 347 64.11 52.96 9.96
CA VAL A 347 64.04 52.06 8.78
C VAL A 347 63.77 50.62 9.21
N LYS A 348 64.43 50.15 10.27
CA LYS A 348 64.17 48.82 10.84
C LYS A 348 62.74 48.69 11.38
N ARG A 349 62.24 49.70 12.11
CA ARG A 349 60.85 49.74 12.61
C ARG A 349 59.82 49.71 11.48
N ARG A 350 60.05 50.47 10.41
CA ARG A 350 59.17 50.55 9.23
C ARG A 350 59.11 49.21 8.47
N ILE A 351 60.23 48.49 8.36
CA ILE A 351 60.25 47.13 7.79
C ILE A 351 59.43 46.16 8.65
N GLU A 352 59.56 46.21 9.98
CA GLU A 352 58.83 45.32 10.90
C GLU A 352 57.33 45.64 11.04
N GLU A 353 56.92 46.88 10.80
CA GLU A 353 55.51 47.29 10.73
C GLU A 353 54.87 46.89 9.40
N ASN A 354 55.58 47.03 8.28
CA ASN A 354 55.10 46.60 6.97
C ASN A 354 54.93 45.06 6.88
N ASP A 355 55.85 44.29 7.47
CA ASP A 355 55.76 42.83 7.57
C ASP A 355 54.49 42.37 8.34
N ARG A 356 54.10 43.12 9.38
CA ARG A 356 52.89 42.82 10.18
C ARG A 356 51.60 43.13 9.43
N GLU A 357 51.55 44.25 8.73
CA GLU A 357 50.36 44.64 7.95
C GLU A 357 50.13 43.70 6.77
N GLU A 358 51.20 43.25 6.09
CA GLU A 358 51.04 42.31 4.99
C GLU A 358 50.60 40.92 5.46
N LYS A 359 51.02 40.49 6.66
CA LYS A 359 50.50 39.27 7.30
C LYS A 359 48.98 39.31 7.43
N ARG A 360 48.44 40.40 7.99
CA ARG A 360 47.01 40.57 8.24
C ARG A 360 46.18 40.49 6.95
N LYS A 361 46.62 41.16 5.89
CA LYS A 361 45.92 41.15 4.58
C LYS A 361 45.82 39.75 3.97
N VAL A 362 46.89 38.96 4.07
CA VAL A 362 46.90 37.57 3.57
C VAL A 362 45.97 36.69 4.40
N GLU A 363 45.96 36.83 5.73
CA GLU A 363 45.07 36.06 6.62
C GLU A 363 43.59 36.35 6.37
N TYR A 364 43.23 37.61 6.10
CA TYR A 364 41.86 38.00 5.78
C TYR A 364 41.37 37.42 4.46
N GLN A 365 42.18 37.48 3.40
CA GLN A 365 41.81 36.91 2.11
C GLN A 365 41.61 35.38 2.19
N GLN A 366 42.45 34.69 2.97
CA GLN A 366 42.31 33.25 3.19
C GLN A 366 41.04 32.90 3.97
N PHE A 367 40.63 33.73 4.94
CA PHE A 367 39.36 33.56 5.64
C PHE A 367 38.17 33.67 4.68
N LEU A 368 38.14 34.69 3.81
CA LEU A 368 37.07 34.86 2.83
C LEU A 368 36.97 33.68 1.85
N ASP A 369 38.11 33.16 1.38
CA ASP A 369 38.13 32.04 0.44
C ASP A 369 37.57 30.75 1.07
N VAL A 370 37.96 30.42 2.31
CA VAL A 370 37.50 29.22 3.02
C VAL A 370 36.02 29.36 3.43
N VAL A 371 35.59 30.54 3.90
CA VAL A 371 34.18 30.81 4.24
C VAL A 371 33.30 30.76 2.99
N GLY A 372 33.75 31.32 1.86
CA GLY A 372 33.02 31.30 0.60
C GLY A 372 32.80 29.87 0.07
N GLN A 373 33.78 28.98 0.24
CA GLN A 373 33.63 27.56 -0.09
C GLN A 373 32.65 26.86 0.85
N HIS A 374 32.76 27.08 2.16
CA HIS A 374 31.89 26.43 3.14
C HIS A 374 30.43 26.88 3.04
N LYS A 375 30.19 28.19 2.82
CA LYS A 375 28.85 28.76 2.58
C LYS A 375 28.15 28.09 1.39
N LYS A 376 28.85 27.90 0.26
CA LYS A 376 28.28 27.24 -0.93
C LYS A 376 27.85 25.79 -0.65
N LEU A 377 28.62 25.05 0.16
CA LEU A 377 28.27 23.68 0.55
C LEU A 377 27.05 23.64 1.48
N LEU A 378 26.92 24.60 2.39
CA LEU A 378 25.75 24.74 3.27
C LEU A 378 24.49 25.08 2.47
N GLU A 379 24.55 26.06 1.56
CA GLU A 379 23.44 26.44 0.68
C GLU A 379 22.98 25.26 -0.21
N LEU A 380 23.93 24.52 -0.79
CA LEU A 380 23.64 23.30 -1.56
C LEU A 380 22.98 22.21 -0.69
N SER A 381 23.40 22.08 0.56
CA SER A 381 22.85 21.09 1.49
C SER A 381 21.43 21.45 1.93
N VAL A 382 21.13 22.73 2.17
CA VAL A 382 19.76 23.21 2.46
C VAL A 382 18.83 22.94 1.28
N TYR A 383 19.28 23.26 0.06
CA TYR A 383 18.51 23.00 -1.16
C TYR A 383 18.16 21.52 -1.32
N ASN A 384 19.12 20.61 -1.13
CA ASN A 384 18.90 19.16 -1.21
C ASN A 384 17.96 18.67 -0.10
N CYS A 385 18.03 19.22 1.12
CA CYS A 385 17.11 18.88 2.20
C CYS A 385 15.66 19.28 1.89
N ASP A 386 15.44 20.47 1.33
CA ASP A 386 14.11 20.94 0.93
C ASP A 386 13.53 20.12 -0.23
N LEU A 387 14.38 19.69 -1.17
CA LEU A 387 13.99 18.77 -2.23
C LEU A 387 13.61 17.40 -1.65
N ALA A 388 14.41 16.84 -0.74
CA ALA A 388 14.13 15.57 -0.07
C ALA A 388 12.78 15.60 0.67
N ILE A 389 12.50 16.66 1.44
CA ILE A 389 11.24 16.78 2.19
C ILE A 389 10.03 16.79 1.25
N ARG A 390 10.12 17.49 0.11
CA ARG A 390 9.06 17.51 -0.91
C ARG A 390 8.88 16.16 -1.58
N SER A 391 9.97 15.51 -1.98
CA SER A 391 9.91 14.18 -2.61
C SER A 391 9.34 13.12 -1.65
N ILE A 392 9.69 13.18 -0.35
CA ILE A 392 9.07 12.32 0.68
C ILE A 392 7.56 12.58 0.78
N GLY A 393 7.12 13.84 0.76
CA GLY A 393 5.69 14.18 0.79
C GLY A 393 4.90 13.60 -0.40
N ILE A 394 5.48 13.65 -1.61
CA ILE A 394 4.85 13.08 -2.81
C ILE A 394 4.73 11.54 -2.71
N ILE A 395 5.75 10.86 -2.15
CA ILE A 395 5.71 9.41 -1.93
C ILE A 395 4.68 9.03 -0.85
N GLU A 396 4.54 9.82 0.22
CA GLU A 396 3.48 9.61 1.22
C GLU A 396 2.08 9.72 0.62
N GLU A 397 1.84 10.69 -0.26
CA GLU A 397 0.57 10.83 -0.96
C GLU A 397 0.28 9.61 -1.86
N LEU A 398 1.30 9.08 -2.54
CA LEU A 398 1.19 7.86 -3.34
C LEU A 398 0.81 6.66 -2.47
N VAL A 399 1.46 6.49 -1.33
CA VAL A 399 1.15 5.44 -0.34
C VAL A 399 -0.28 5.59 0.17
N ALA A 400 -0.69 6.80 0.54
CA ALA A 400 -2.02 7.07 1.06
C ALA A 400 -3.13 6.75 0.04
N GLU A 401 -2.97 7.21 -1.20
CA GLU A 401 -3.92 6.92 -2.29
C GLU A 401 -3.95 5.43 -2.63
N GLY A 402 -2.80 4.76 -2.65
CA GLY A 402 -2.71 3.31 -2.86
C GLY A 402 -3.45 2.52 -1.78
N CYS A 403 -3.18 2.81 -0.51
CA CYS A 403 -3.87 2.17 0.62
C CYS A 403 -5.38 2.48 0.64
N SER A 404 -5.76 3.72 0.33
CA SER A 404 -7.17 4.12 0.26
C SER A 404 -7.91 3.40 -0.87
N ALA A 405 -7.29 3.24 -2.05
CA ALA A 405 -7.89 2.53 -3.17
C ALA A 405 -8.04 1.03 -2.86
N ILE A 406 -7.03 0.40 -2.23
CA ILE A 406 -7.09 -0.98 -1.77
C ILE A 406 -8.21 -1.15 -0.76
N LYS A 407 -8.33 -0.23 0.22
CA LYS A 407 -9.41 -0.30 1.21
C LYS A 407 -10.80 -0.14 0.58
N ALA A 408 -10.96 0.83 -0.33
CA ALA A 408 -12.23 1.01 -1.04
C ALA A 408 -12.63 -0.24 -1.84
N ARG A 409 -11.66 -0.90 -2.50
CA ARG A 409 -11.90 -2.18 -3.19
C ARG A 409 -12.26 -3.29 -2.21
N TYR A 410 -11.51 -3.44 -1.12
CA TYR A 410 -11.77 -4.44 -0.07
C TYR A 410 -13.18 -4.29 0.51
N ASP A 411 -13.57 -3.07 0.91
CA ASP A 411 -14.88 -2.77 1.49
C ASP A 411 -16.00 -3.04 0.47
N LYS A 412 -15.79 -2.67 -0.81
CA LYS A 412 -16.74 -2.97 -1.89
C LYS A 412 -16.89 -4.48 -2.13
N THR A 413 -15.79 -5.22 -2.20
CA THR A 413 -15.82 -6.69 -2.38
C THR A 413 -16.52 -7.37 -1.21
N ASN A 414 -16.31 -6.94 0.03
CA ASN A 414 -17.02 -7.48 1.18
C ASN A 414 -18.52 -7.23 1.10
N GLN A 415 -18.93 -6.02 0.67
CA GLN A 415 -20.34 -5.72 0.46
C GLN A 415 -20.94 -6.62 -0.62
N GLU A 416 -20.27 -6.75 -1.77
CA GLU A 416 -20.72 -7.64 -2.85
C GLU A 416 -20.80 -9.10 -2.39
N LEU A 417 -19.83 -9.60 -1.60
CA LEU A 417 -19.86 -10.95 -1.06
C LEU A 417 -21.01 -11.15 -0.07
N ALA A 418 -21.31 -10.16 0.77
CA ALA A 418 -22.43 -10.22 1.70
C ALA A 418 -23.77 -10.25 0.96
N ASP A 419 -23.95 -9.37 -0.02
CA ASP A 419 -25.16 -9.30 -0.85
C ASP A 419 -25.36 -10.61 -1.63
N MET A 420 -24.30 -11.12 -2.26
CA MET A 420 -24.33 -12.40 -2.98
C MET A 420 -24.61 -13.58 -2.05
N ARG A 421 -24.02 -13.62 -0.86
CA ARG A 421 -24.27 -14.70 0.12
C ARG A 421 -25.75 -14.74 0.52
N LEU A 422 -26.35 -13.58 0.76
CA LEU A 422 -27.77 -13.48 1.05
C LEU A 422 -28.63 -13.96 -0.12
N GLN A 423 -28.27 -13.57 -1.35
CA GLN A 423 -28.96 -14.03 -2.56
C GLN A 423 -28.87 -15.57 -2.70
N VAL A 424 -27.70 -16.17 -2.48
CA VAL A 424 -27.54 -17.63 -2.54
C VAL A 424 -28.38 -18.34 -1.48
N HIS A 425 -28.52 -17.78 -0.26
CA HIS A 425 -29.45 -18.34 0.75
C HIS A 425 -30.90 -18.32 0.27
N GLN A 426 -31.35 -17.25 -0.40
CA GLN A 426 -32.69 -17.19 -0.98
C GLN A 426 -32.88 -18.20 -2.12
N GLU A 427 -31.88 -18.35 -3.00
CA GLU A 427 -31.89 -19.37 -4.06
C GLU A 427 -31.90 -20.79 -3.48
N TYR A 428 -31.14 -21.03 -2.41
CA TYR A 428 -31.10 -22.31 -1.71
C TYR A 428 -32.45 -22.62 -1.08
N LEU A 429 -33.10 -21.66 -0.42
CA LEU A 429 -34.45 -21.80 0.11
C LEU A 429 -35.44 -22.26 -0.98
N GLU A 430 -35.39 -21.64 -2.16
CA GLU A 430 -36.30 -21.98 -3.25
C GLU A 430 -36.00 -23.37 -3.84
N ALA A 431 -34.73 -23.74 -4.02
CA ALA A 431 -34.33 -25.07 -4.46
C ALA A 431 -34.74 -26.15 -3.44
N PHE A 432 -34.45 -25.91 -2.16
CA PHE A 432 -34.83 -26.77 -1.05
C PHE A 432 -36.36 -26.92 -0.96
N ARG A 433 -37.12 -25.82 -1.03
CA ARG A 433 -38.60 -25.86 -1.03
C ARG A 433 -39.14 -26.77 -2.13
N ARG A 434 -38.58 -26.71 -3.34
CA ARG A 434 -38.99 -27.56 -4.47
C ARG A 434 -38.63 -29.03 -4.24
N LEU A 435 -37.44 -29.31 -3.73
CA LEU A 435 -36.99 -30.66 -3.36
C LEU A 435 -37.88 -31.25 -2.28
N TYR A 436 -38.01 -30.56 -1.15
CA TYR A 436 -38.75 -31.01 0.03
C TYR A 436 -40.21 -31.30 -0.29
N LYS A 437 -40.87 -30.43 -1.07
CA LYS A 437 -42.25 -30.68 -1.54
C LYS A 437 -42.37 -31.87 -2.50
N THR A 438 -41.34 -32.12 -3.32
CA THR A 438 -41.34 -33.24 -4.28
C THR A 438 -41.11 -34.57 -3.55
N LEU A 439 -40.16 -34.62 -2.60
CA LEU A 439 -39.95 -35.77 -1.74
C LEU A 439 -41.18 -36.05 -0.88
N GLY A 440 -41.77 -35.03 -0.25
CA GLY A 440 -43.00 -35.18 0.52
C GLY A 440 -44.19 -35.71 -0.29
N GLN A 441 -44.26 -35.37 -1.58
CA GLN A 441 -45.25 -35.93 -2.50
C GLN A 441 -45.01 -37.43 -2.79
N LEU A 442 -43.75 -37.81 -2.98
CA LEU A 442 -43.36 -39.21 -3.16
C LEU A 442 -43.67 -40.02 -1.89
N VAL A 443 -43.26 -39.55 -0.72
CA VAL A 443 -43.57 -40.15 0.59
C VAL A 443 -45.07 -40.36 0.72
N TYR A 444 -45.87 -39.31 0.54
CA TYR A 444 -47.34 -39.41 0.64
C TYR A 444 -47.93 -40.46 -0.29
N LYS A 445 -47.49 -40.51 -1.56
CA LYS A 445 -47.96 -41.50 -2.53
C LYS A 445 -47.53 -42.92 -2.16
N LYS A 446 -46.32 -43.10 -1.66
CA LYS A 446 -45.81 -44.41 -1.21
C LYS A 446 -46.52 -44.89 0.05
N GLU A 447 -46.83 -44.02 1.01
CA GLU A 447 -47.68 -44.35 2.16
C GLU A 447 -49.06 -44.83 1.70
N LYS A 448 -49.68 -44.16 0.71
CA LYS A 448 -50.96 -44.60 0.16
C LYS A 448 -50.88 -45.92 -0.60
N ARG A 449 -49.81 -46.15 -1.36
CA ARG A 449 -49.55 -47.44 -2.01
C ARG A 449 -49.36 -48.55 -0.98
N LEU A 450 -48.67 -48.27 0.12
CA LEU A 450 -48.49 -49.22 1.21
C LEU A 450 -49.82 -49.56 1.91
N GLU A 451 -50.63 -48.54 2.23
CA GLU A 451 -51.99 -48.72 2.76
C GLU A 451 -52.86 -49.59 1.84
N GLU A 452 -52.74 -49.41 0.52
CA GLU A 452 -53.46 -50.20 -0.48
C GLU A 452 -52.96 -51.64 -0.56
N ILE A 453 -51.65 -51.86 -0.58
CA ILE A 453 -51.05 -53.19 -0.53
C ILE A 453 -51.49 -53.94 0.74
N ASP A 454 -51.49 -53.28 1.90
CA ASP A 454 -51.96 -53.87 3.16
C ASP A 454 -53.45 -54.25 3.11
N ARG A 455 -54.29 -53.44 2.44
CA ARG A 455 -55.70 -53.80 2.20
C ARG A 455 -55.80 -55.01 1.26
N ASN A 456 -55.03 -55.05 0.19
CA ASN A 456 -55.02 -56.16 -0.75
C ASN A 456 -54.55 -57.46 -0.07
N ILE A 457 -53.51 -57.39 0.78
CA ILE A 457 -53.05 -58.54 1.59
C ILE A 457 -54.18 -59.06 2.48
N ARG A 458 -54.91 -58.16 3.17
CA ARG A 458 -56.07 -58.55 4.01
C ARG A 458 -57.18 -59.19 3.17
N THR A 459 -57.56 -58.59 2.05
CA THR A 459 -58.61 -59.11 1.16
C THR A 459 -58.23 -60.48 0.58
N THR A 460 -57.01 -60.61 0.05
CA THR A 460 -56.49 -61.88 -0.49
C THR A 460 -56.35 -62.94 0.61
N HIS A 461 -56.01 -62.56 1.83
CA HIS A 461 -55.99 -63.50 2.96
C HIS A 461 -57.40 -64.02 3.28
N ILE A 462 -58.41 -63.16 3.33
CA ILE A 462 -59.80 -63.59 3.55
C ILE A 462 -60.25 -64.54 2.42
N GLN A 463 -59.97 -64.20 1.16
CA GLN A 463 -60.27 -65.05 0.01
C GLN A 463 -59.57 -66.42 0.10
N LEU A 464 -58.31 -66.44 0.54
CA LEU A 464 -57.56 -67.67 0.78
C LEU A 464 -58.23 -68.55 1.83
N GLU A 465 -58.63 -68.00 2.98
CA GLU A 465 -59.30 -68.77 4.04
C GLU A 465 -60.63 -69.36 3.55
N PHE A 466 -61.45 -68.58 2.84
CA PHE A 466 -62.69 -69.08 2.25
C PHE A 466 -62.45 -70.20 1.22
N ALA A 467 -61.42 -70.04 0.37
CA ALA A 467 -61.07 -71.05 -0.63
C ALA A 467 -60.57 -72.35 0.04
N ILE A 468 -59.83 -72.25 1.15
CA ILE A 468 -59.40 -73.42 1.94
C ILE A 468 -60.61 -74.13 2.55
N GLU A 469 -61.53 -73.39 3.17
CA GLU A 469 -62.72 -73.95 3.84
C GLU A 469 -63.69 -74.63 2.85
N THR A 470 -63.75 -74.14 1.61
CA THR A 470 -64.62 -74.67 0.55
C THR A 470 -63.93 -75.68 -0.37
N PHE A 471 -62.66 -76.04 -0.09
CA PHE A 471 -61.82 -76.88 -0.97
C PHE A 471 -61.70 -76.35 -2.41
N ASP A 472 -61.75 -75.03 -2.62
CA ASP A 472 -61.61 -74.40 -3.93
C ASP A 472 -60.14 -74.55 -4.44
N PRO A 473 -59.91 -75.14 -5.63
CA PRO A 473 -58.58 -75.26 -6.23
C PRO A 473 -57.82 -73.93 -6.39
N ASN A 474 -58.51 -72.78 -6.38
CA ASN A 474 -57.89 -71.47 -6.48
C ASN A 474 -57.16 -71.03 -5.19
N ALA A 475 -57.28 -71.76 -4.08
CA ALA A 475 -56.55 -71.46 -2.83
C ALA A 475 -55.04 -71.26 -3.06
N LYS A 476 -54.41 -72.06 -3.93
CA LYS A 476 -52.99 -71.91 -4.27
C LYS A 476 -52.68 -70.55 -4.91
N LYS A 477 -53.54 -70.06 -5.82
CA LYS A 477 -53.36 -68.76 -6.47
C LYS A 477 -53.41 -67.62 -5.46
N HIS A 478 -54.36 -67.64 -4.53
CA HIS A 478 -54.46 -66.62 -3.47
C HIS A 478 -53.26 -66.66 -2.52
N SER A 479 -52.73 -67.86 -2.20
CA SER A 479 -51.49 -68.01 -1.44
C SER A 479 -50.28 -67.38 -2.16
N ASP A 480 -50.11 -67.69 -3.44
CA ASP A 480 -48.98 -67.16 -4.23
C ASP A 480 -49.11 -65.63 -4.42
N SER A 481 -50.32 -65.12 -4.71
CA SER A 481 -50.59 -63.67 -4.74
C SER A 481 -50.31 -63.00 -3.40
N LYS A 482 -50.65 -63.62 -2.27
CA LYS A 482 -50.34 -63.10 -0.93
C LYS A 482 -48.83 -62.99 -0.70
N LYS A 483 -48.04 -63.99 -1.14
CA LYS A 483 -46.57 -63.95 -1.06
C LYS A 483 -45.99 -62.82 -1.91
N GLU A 484 -46.46 -62.64 -3.14
CA GLU A 484 -46.01 -61.54 -4.01
C GLU A 484 -46.37 -60.16 -3.44
N LEU A 485 -47.57 -60.02 -2.85
CA LEU A 485 -47.96 -58.79 -2.16
C LEU A 485 -47.06 -58.48 -0.95
N TYR A 486 -46.62 -59.48 -0.18
CA TYR A 486 -45.66 -59.25 0.91
C TYR A 486 -44.29 -58.81 0.41
N LYS A 487 -43.80 -59.36 -0.71
CA LYS A 487 -42.55 -58.90 -1.34
C LYS A 487 -42.67 -57.45 -1.79
N LEU A 488 -43.77 -57.10 -2.47
CA LEU A 488 -44.04 -55.74 -2.91
C LEU A 488 -44.18 -54.78 -1.73
N ARG A 489 -44.81 -55.20 -0.63
CA ARG A 489 -44.91 -54.43 0.62
C ARG A 489 -43.53 -54.08 1.17
N ALA A 490 -42.65 -55.08 1.30
CA ALA A 490 -41.29 -54.89 1.80
C ALA A 490 -40.49 -53.93 0.90
N GLN A 491 -40.59 -54.08 -0.42
CA GLN A 491 -39.93 -53.17 -1.38
C GLN A 491 -40.44 -51.73 -1.23
N VAL A 492 -41.75 -51.52 -1.12
CA VAL A 492 -42.34 -50.18 -0.95
C VAL A 492 -42.00 -49.58 0.41
N GLU A 493 -41.89 -50.39 1.47
CA GLU A 493 -41.43 -49.94 2.79
C GLU A 493 -39.97 -49.47 2.75
N GLU A 494 -39.08 -50.21 2.09
CA GLU A 494 -37.67 -49.82 1.94
C GLU A 494 -37.53 -48.51 1.15
N GLU A 495 -38.24 -48.37 0.03
CA GLU A 495 -38.27 -47.12 -0.73
C GLU A 495 -38.83 -45.94 0.09
N LEU A 496 -39.84 -46.20 0.92
CA LEU A 496 -40.44 -45.19 1.78
C LEU A 496 -39.46 -44.70 2.85
N GLU A 497 -38.73 -45.60 3.48
CA GLU A 497 -37.73 -45.24 4.49
C GLU A 497 -36.59 -44.43 3.87
N MET A 498 -36.07 -44.86 2.72
CA MET A 498 -35.05 -44.08 1.99
C MET A 498 -35.50 -42.66 1.67
N LEU A 499 -36.77 -42.46 1.29
CA LEU A 499 -37.32 -41.14 1.01
C LEU A 499 -37.44 -40.28 2.29
N LYS A 500 -37.80 -40.88 3.43
CA LYS A 500 -37.87 -40.19 4.72
C LYS A 500 -36.49 -39.78 5.21
N ASP A 501 -35.49 -40.66 5.10
CA ASP A 501 -34.11 -40.35 5.42
C ASP A 501 -33.58 -39.18 4.59
N LYS A 502 -33.84 -39.19 3.27
CA LYS A 502 -33.49 -38.08 2.37
C LYS A 502 -34.14 -36.77 2.78
N MET A 503 -35.41 -36.79 3.20
CA MET A 503 -36.09 -35.58 3.69
C MET A 503 -35.47 -35.08 4.99
N ALA A 504 -35.16 -35.96 5.93
CA ALA A 504 -34.53 -35.60 7.20
C ALA A 504 -33.15 -34.96 6.98
N GLN A 505 -32.31 -35.57 6.14
CA GLN A 505 -31.00 -35.03 5.78
C GLN A 505 -31.12 -33.67 5.07
N SER A 506 -32.06 -33.54 4.13
CA SER A 506 -32.27 -32.27 3.43
C SER A 506 -32.69 -31.15 4.39
N LEU A 507 -33.47 -31.47 5.43
CA LEU A 507 -33.91 -30.53 6.45
C LEU A 507 -32.76 -30.09 7.35
N GLU A 508 -31.91 -31.02 7.79
CA GLU A 508 -30.71 -30.70 8.58
C GLU A 508 -29.76 -29.76 7.80
N MET A 509 -29.54 -30.05 6.52
CA MET A 509 -28.71 -29.22 5.63
C MET A 509 -29.32 -27.84 5.35
N PHE A 510 -30.62 -27.65 5.58
CA PHE A 510 -31.28 -26.35 5.43
C PHE A 510 -31.11 -25.44 6.65
N GLY A 511 -30.86 -25.98 7.85
CA GLY A 511 -30.75 -25.22 9.09
C GLY A 511 -29.84 -23.98 9.03
N PRO A 512 -28.61 -24.05 8.48
CA PRO A 512 -27.75 -22.87 8.35
C PRO A 512 -28.34 -21.76 7.46
N THR A 513 -29.15 -22.12 6.45
CA THR A 513 -29.83 -21.15 5.59
C THR A 513 -31.02 -20.52 6.30
N GLU A 514 -31.78 -21.29 7.06
CA GLU A 514 -32.86 -20.79 7.91
C GLU A 514 -32.35 -19.74 8.89
N ASP A 515 -31.29 -20.05 9.63
CA ASP A 515 -30.68 -19.13 10.60
C ASP A 515 -30.19 -17.84 9.92
N ALA A 516 -29.53 -17.95 8.77
CA ALA A 516 -29.00 -16.81 8.03
C ALA A 516 -30.12 -15.89 7.50
N LEU A 517 -31.23 -16.46 7.01
CA LEU A 517 -32.38 -15.69 6.52
C LEU A 517 -33.11 -14.98 7.67
N HIS A 518 -33.29 -15.64 8.82
CA HIS A 518 -33.85 -15.02 10.02
C HIS A 518 -32.97 -13.87 10.54
N GLN A 519 -31.65 -14.06 10.58
CA GLN A 519 -30.71 -12.99 10.97
C GLN A 519 -30.76 -11.80 10.01
N ALA A 520 -30.99 -12.05 8.72
CA ALA A 520 -31.19 -11.02 7.71
C ALA A 520 -32.59 -10.38 7.74
N GLY A 521 -33.49 -10.84 8.61
CA GLY A 521 -34.86 -10.33 8.73
C GLY A 521 -35.76 -10.69 7.55
N ILE A 522 -35.46 -11.75 6.80
CA ILE A 522 -36.28 -12.22 5.69
C ILE A 522 -37.36 -13.13 6.23
N GLU A 523 -38.63 -12.71 6.12
CA GLU A 523 -39.78 -13.54 6.45
C GLU A 523 -40.05 -14.57 5.33
N PHE A 524 -40.15 -15.84 5.71
CA PHE A 524 -40.58 -16.91 4.82
C PHE A 524 -41.35 -17.98 5.61
N VAL A 525 -42.24 -18.72 4.92
CA VAL A 525 -42.91 -19.88 5.51
C VAL A 525 -42.00 -21.09 5.39
N HIS A 526 -41.82 -21.83 6.48
CA HIS A 526 -40.93 -22.98 6.49
C HIS A 526 -41.46 -24.06 5.52
N PRO A 527 -40.62 -24.63 4.62
CA PRO A 527 -41.09 -25.60 3.61
C PRO A 527 -41.78 -26.86 4.16
N ALA A 528 -41.50 -27.24 5.41
CA ALA A 528 -42.22 -28.32 6.08
C ALA A 528 -43.66 -27.95 6.42
N GLU A 529 -43.92 -26.72 6.88
CA GLU A 529 -45.29 -26.23 7.14
C GLU A 529 -46.09 -26.17 5.84
N GLU A 530 -45.49 -25.65 4.77
CA GLU A 530 -46.11 -25.62 3.45
C GLU A 530 -46.45 -27.04 2.95
N LEU A 531 -45.61 -28.04 3.24
CA LEU A 531 -45.87 -29.43 2.87
C LEU A 531 -47.02 -30.03 3.70
N GLU A 532 -47.08 -29.76 5.00
CA GLU A 532 -48.16 -30.22 5.86
C GLU A 532 -49.52 -29.68 5.40
N GLU A 533 -49.60 -28.38 5.12
CA GLU A 533 -50.82 -27.75 4.59
C GLU A 533 -51.26 -28.42 3.27
N ASN A 534 -50.32 -28.66 2.36
CA ASN A 534 -50.58 -29.37 1.11
C ASN A 534 -51.08 -30.80 1.33
N ASN A 535 -50.52 -31.51 2.32
CA ASN A 535 -50.93 -32.86 2.66
C ASN A 535 -52.34 -32.89 3.28
N VAL A 536 -52.69 -31.92 4.13
CA VAL A 536 -54.05 -31.76 4.67
C VAL A 536 -55.05 -31.51 3.53
N SER A 537 -54.73 -30.60 2.60
CA SER A 537 -55.57 -30.32 1.43
C SER A 537 -55.81 -31.56 0.57
N ARG A 538 -54.76 -32.36 0.32
CA ARG A 538 -54.89 -33.65 -0.40
C ARG A 538 -55.77 -34.65 0.32
N ARG A 539 -55.60 -34.79 1.64
CA ARG A 539 -56.43 -35.68 2.46
C ARG A 539 -57.91 -35.26 2.39
N SER A 540 -58.20 -33.97 2.47
CA SER A 540 -59.58 -33.44 2.30
C SER A 540 -60.20 -33.88 0.98
N LYS A 541 -59.51 -33.64 -0.15
CA LYS A 541 -60.00 -34.03 -1.48
C LYS A 541 -60.29 -35.53 -1.59
N ILE A 542 -59.41 -36.38 -1.07
CA ILE A 542 -59.62 -37.84 -1.11
C ILE A 542 -60.83 -38.24 -0.25
N VAL A 543 -61.01 -37.62 0.91
CA VAL A 543 -62.19 -37.84 1.76
C VAL A 543 -63.47 -37.42 1.04
N GLU A 544 -63.47 -36.28 0.36
CA GLU A 544 -64.60 -35.83 -0.46
C GLU A 544 -64.95 -36.84 -1.57
N TYR A 545 -63.95 -37.36 -2.30
CA TYR A 545 -64.17 -38.40 -3.30
C TYR A 545 -64.71 -39.70 -2.70
N ARG A 546 -64.19 -40.12 -1.54
CA ARG A 546 -64.69 -41.32 -0.82
C ARG A 546 -66.12 -41.12 -0.34
N ALA A 547 -66.46 -39.94 0.17
CA ALA A 547 -67.82 -39.61 0.58
C ALA A 547 -68.79 -39.65 -0.61
N HIS A 548 -68.36 -39.18 -1.78
CA HIS A 548 -69.15 -39.26 -3.00
C HIS A 548 -69.38 -40.72 -3.46
N LEU A 549 -68.37 -41.58 -3.39
CA LEU A 549 -68.48 -43.00 -3.70
C LEU A 549 -69.39 -43.74 -2.71
N ALA A 550 -69.22 -43.50 -1.41
CA ALA A 550 -70.05 -44.09 -0.36
C ALA A 550 -71.53 -43.72 -0.56
N LYS A 551 -71.81 -42.46 -0.93
CA LYS A 551 -73.17 -42.01 -1.25
C LYS A 551 -73.76 -42.76 -2.46
N GLN A 552 -72.96 -43.06 -3.48
CA GLN A 552 -73.40 -43.87 -4.62
C GLN A 552 -73.67 -45.34 -4.22
N GLU A 553 -72.82 -45.93 -3.38
CA GLU A 553 -73.04 -47.28 -2.85
C GLU A 553 -74.28 -47.35 -1.94
N GLU A 554 -74.51 -46.37 -1.08
CA GLU A 554 -75.73 -46.28 -0.26
C GLU A 554 -76.99 -46.27 -1.13
N VAL A 555 -76.98 -45.54 -2.25
CA VAL A 555 -78.09 -45.52 -3.21
C VAL A 555 -78.30 -46.90 -3.86
N LYS A 556 -77.22 -47.60 -4.23
CA LYS A 556 -77.32 -48.97 -4.77
C LYS A 556 -77.84 -49.97 -3.73
N ILE A 557 -77.32 -49.93 -2.51
CA ILE A 557 -77.77 -50.79 -1.40
C ILE A 557 -79.23 -50.53 -1.07
N ALA A 558 -79.67 -49.26 -1.10
CA ALA A 558 -81.07 -48.92 -0.91
C ALA A 558 -81.97 -49.51 -2.01
N ALA A 559 -81.53 -49.47 -3.28
CA ALA A 559 -82.24 -50.10 -4.40
C ALA A 559 -82.31 -51.62 -4.26
N GLU A 560 -81.21 -52.31 -3.94
CA GLU A 560 -81.20 -53.76 -3.70
C GLU A 560 -82.07 -54.17 -2.50
N ARG A 561 -82.11 -53.36 -1.44
CA ARG A 561 -83.01 -53.58 -0.29
C ARG A 561 -84.48 -53.43 -0.66
N GLU A 562 -84.82 -52.46 -1.52
CA GLU A 562 -86.17 -52.30 -2.10
C GLU A 562 -86.53 -53.53 -2.95
N GLU A 563 -85.60 -54.00 -3.77
CA GLU A 563 -85.78 -55.16 -4.65
C GLU A 563 -85.94 -56.46 -3.83
N LEU A 564 -85.13 -56.66 -2.79
CA LEU A 564 -85.27 -57.75 -1.83
C LEU A 564 -86.59 -57.67 -1.04
N LYS A 565 -87.09 -56.47 -0.70
CA LYS A 565 -88.43 -56.29 -0.12
C LYS A 565 -89.51 -56.70 -1.10
N ARG A 566 -89.42 -56.29 -2.37
CA ARG A 566 -90.37 -56.70 -3.43
C ARG A 566 -90.33 -58.21 -3.67
N ALA A 567 -89.14 -58.81 -3.75
CA ALA A 567 -88.95 -60.25 -3.88
C ALA A 567 -89.54 -61.02 -2.69
N LYS A 568 -89.31 -60.56 -1.44
CA LYS A 568 -89.96 -61.13 -0.25
C LYS A 568 -91.49 -60.99 -0.27
N THR A 569 -91.99 -59.88 -0.79
CA THR A 569 -93.45 -59.65 -0.94
C THR A 569 -94.05 -60.61 -1.97
N ILE A 570 -93.40 -60.82 -3.11
CA ILE A 570 -93.80 -61.77 -4.16
C ILE A 570 -93.70 -63.23 -3.65
N GLN A 571 -92.64 -63.57 -2.91
CA GLN A 571 -92.47 -64.90 -2.30
C GLN A 571 -93.51 -65.17 -1.20
N SER A 572 -93.92 -64.14 -0.44
CA SER A 572 -95.01 -64.23 0.55
C SER A 572 -96.40 -64.37 -0.10
N GLN A 573 -96.60 -63.80 -1.30
CA GLN A 573 -97.83 -63.97 -2.08
C GLN A 573 -97.90 -65.34 -2.76
N GLN A 574 -96.77 -65.90 -3.23
CA GLN A 574 -96.71 -67.27 -3.74
C GLN A 574 -97.01 -68.34 -2.66
N TYR A 575 -96.69 -68.08 -1.39
CA TYR A 575 -97.02 -69.00 -0.28
C TYR A 575 -98.48 -68.91 0.21
N ARG A 576 -99.24 -67.84 -0.13
CA ARG A 576 -100.68 -67.73 0.19
C ARG A 576 -101.62 -68.36 -0.86
N GLY A 577 -101.07 -68.95 -1.93
CA GLY A 577 -101.83 -69.46 -3.07
C GLY A 577 -101.94 -70.98 -3.21
N LYS A 578 -101.65 -71.80 -2.19
CA LYS A 578 -101.95 -73.24 -2.23
C LYS A 578 -103.20 -73.55 -1.39
N PRO A 579 -104.38 -73.80 -1.99
CA PRO A 579 -105.52 -74.35 -1.27
C PRO A 579 -105.25 -75.84 -1.00
N VAL A 580 -105.17 -76.22 0.28
CA VAL A 580 -105.29 -77.63 0.67
C VAL A 580 -106.77 -77.98 0.61
N GLN A 581 -107.18 -78.67 -0.46
CA GLN A 581 -108.42 -79.44 -0.47
C GLN A 581 -108.35 -80.52 0.61
N GLN A 582 -109.13 -80.38 1.67
CA GLN A 582 -109.50 -81.49 2.54
C GLN A 582 -110.78 -82.13 2.00
N GLN A 583 -110.67 -83.40 1.67
CA GLN A 583 -111.76 -84.31 1.37
C GLN A 583 -111.88 -85.33 2.52
N ILE A 584 -113.10 -85.45 3.07
CA ILE A 584 -113.73 -86.67 3.64
C ILE A 584 -113.27 -87.01 5.09
N THR A 585 -114.10 -87.25 6.13
CA THR A 585 -115.40 -87.95 6.25
C THR A 585 -116.03 -87.71 7.65
N GLN A 586 -117.37 -87.81 7.71
CA GLN A 586 -118.29 -88.02 8.86
C GLN A 586 -118.50 -86.91 9.90
#